data_AF-A0A351BL22-F1
#
_entry.id   AF-A0A351BL22-F1
#
_cell.length_a   1.000
_cell.length_b   1.000
_cell.length_c   1.000
_cell.angle_alpha   90.00
_cell.angle_beta   90.00
_cell.angle_gamma   90.00
#
_symmetry.space_group_name_H-M   'P 1'
#
loop_
_entity.id
_entity.type
_entity.pdbx_description
1 polymer ?
#
loop_
_entity_poly.entity_id
_entity_poly.type
_entity_poly.pdbx_seq_one_letter_code
_entity_poly.pdbx_strand_id
1 'polypeptide(L)'
;MKITGIQTKNFLGAREVDLKLTKPVCLVVGPNGSGKSSLHEAVRQALTGESVRVHLKKDYQKLVTDGAEVGYAVVDHDGERSAITL
;
A
#
# COMPACT_ATOMS: atom_id res chain seq x y z
N MET A 1 16.80 6.42 -1.37
CA MET A 1 15.35 6.61 -1.56
C MET A 1 14.72 7.23 -0.32
N LYS A 2 14.03 8.37 -0.47
CA LYS A 2 13.27 9.04 0.58
C LYS A 2 11.79 9.07 0.21
N ILE A 3 10.96 8.34 0.96
CA ILE A 3 9.49 8.37 0.81
C ILE A 3 8.94 9.64 1.46
N THR A 4 8.06 10.35 0.76
CA THR A 4 7.43 11.59 1.21
C THR A 4 5.90 11.47 1.30
N GLY A 5 5.31 10.48 0.63
CA GLY A 5 3.87 10.28 0.58
C GLY A 5 3.51 8.81 0.40
N ILE A 6 2.42 8.38 1.04
CA ILE A 6 1.84 7.04 0.85
C ILE A 6 0.33 7.22 0.72
N GLN A 7 -0.23 6.72 -0.38
CA GLN A 7 -1.67 6.70 -0.61
C GLN A 7 -2.14 5.29 -0.94
N THR A 8 -3.24 4.86 -0.34
CA THR A 8 -3.89 3.59 -0.68
C THR A 8 -5.39 3.75 -0.77
N LYS A 9 -6.01 2.99 -1.67
CA LYS A 9 -7.46 2.80 -1.70
C LYS A 9 -7.77 1.34 -1.95
N ASN A 10 -8.66 0.77 -1.16
CA ASN A 10 -9.11 -0.62 -1.24
C ASN A 10 -7.98 -1.65 -1.32
N PHE A 11 -6.87 -1.45 -0.59
CA PHE A 11 -5.74 -2.38 -0.56
C PHE A 11 -5.79 -3.22 0.72
N LEU A 12 -6.29 -4.46 0.65
CA LEU A 12 -6.49 -5.37 1.80
C LEU A 12 -7.20 -4.64 2.96
N GLY A 13 -6.56 -4.53 4.13
CA GLY A 13 -7.05 -3.77 5.28
C GLY A 13 -6.68 -2.29 5.26
N ALA A 14 -5.81 -1.83 4.36
CA ALA A 14 -5.46 -0.42 4.16
C ALA A 14 -6.47 0.23 3.20
N ARG A 15 -7.72 0.31 3.65
CA ARG A 15 -8.88 0.69 2.83
C ARG A 15 -8.80 2.11 2.28
N GLU A 16 -8.34 3.04 3.10
CA GLU A 16 -8.15 4.44 2.73
C GLU A 16 -7.03 5.03 3.60
N VAL A 17 -5.92 5.36 2.96
CA VAL A 17 -4.75 5.95 3.63
C VAL A 17 -4.23 7.08 2.76
N ASP A 18 -3.98 8.24 3.37
CA ASP A 18 -3.28 9.37 2.76
C ASP A 18 -2.31 9.96 3.80
N LEU A 19 -1.04 9.56 3.72
CA LEU A 19 0.00 9.95 4.66
C LEU A 19 1.01 10.87 3.99
N LYS A 20 1.19 12.06 4.56
CA LYS A 20 2.31 12.95 4.25
C LYS A 20 3.45 12.73 5.26
N LEU A 21 4.59 12.24 4.78
CA LEU A 21 5.75 11.93 5.62
C LEU A 21 6.67 13.15 5.71
N THR A 22 6.64 13.83 6.86
CA THR A 22 7.47 15.02 7.14
C THR A 22 8.65 14.76 8.05
N LYS A 23 8.68 13.59 8.72
CA LYS A 23 9.75 13.18 9.64
C LYS A 23 10.48 11.94 9.12
N PRO A 24 11.75 11.72 9.50
CA PRO A 24 12.52 10.54 9.07
C PRO A 24 11.91 9.21 9.51
N VAL A 25 11.13 9.20 10.61
CA VAL A 25 10.45 8.01 11.13
C VAL A 25 8.96 8.30 11.24
N CYS A 26 8.16 7.43 10.64
CA CYS A 26 6.71 7.38 10.80
C CYS A 26 6.32 6.06 11.47
N LEU A 27 5.60 6.14 12.58
CA LEU A 27 5.13 4.97 13.31
C LEU A 27 3.63 4.76 13.05
N VAL A 28 3.27 3.62 12.47
CA VAL A 28 1.88 3.22 12.23
C VAL A 28 1.49 2.16 13.27
N VAL A 29 0.57 2.50 14.16
CA VAL A 29 0.12 1.66 15.29
C VAL A 29 -1.39 1.47 15.28
N GLY A 30 -1.86 0.41 15.93
CA GLY A 30 -3.27 0.07 16.01
C GLY A 30 -3.50 -1.41 16.35
N PRO A 31 -4.75 -1.82 16.68
CA PRO A 31 -5.10 -3.20 17.01
C PRO A 31 -4.84 -4.21 15.88
N ASN A 32 -4.85 -5.51 16.19
CA ASN A 32 -4.77 -6.54 15.16
C ASN A 32 -5.92 -6.42 14.16
N GLY A 33 -5.63 -6.66 12.88
CA GLY A 33 -6.59 -6.48 11.79
C GLY A 33 -6.79 -5.04 11.30
N SER A 34 -6.18 -4.03 11.93
CA SER A 34 -6.36 -2.61 11.58
C SER A 34 -5.68 -2.15 10.28
N GLY A 35 -5.19 -3.06 9.43
CA GLY A 35 -4.56 -2.71 8.15
C GLY A 35 -3.07 -2.33 8.19
N LYS A 36 -2.37 -2.42 9.34
CA LYS A 36 -0.93 -2.08 9.44
C LYS A 36 -0.05 -2.86 8.47
N SER A 37 -0.13 -4.20 8.50
CA SER A 37 0.64 -5.07 7.59
C SER A 37 0.12 -5.01 6.15
N SER A 38 -1.08 -4.50 5.93
CA SER A 38 -1.62 -4.22 4.60
C SER A 38 -0.99 -2.97 4.00
N LEU A 39 -0.83 -1.90 4.79
CA LEU A 39 -0.16 -0.68 4.36
C LEU A 39 1.32 -0.94 4.04
N HIS A 40 2.01 -1.75 4.85
CA HIS A 40 3.37 -2.16 4.56
C HIS A 40 3.48 -2.92 3.22
N GLU A 41 2.55 -3.86 2.96
CA GLU A 41 2.50 -4.59 1.70
C GLU A 41 2.22 -3.66 0.51
N ALA A 42 1.29 -2.71 0.66
CA ALA A 42 0.96 -1.71 -0.34
C ALA A 42 2.19 -0.90 -0.76
N VAL A 43 2.97 -0.41 0.22
CA VAL A 43 4.21 0.34 -0.03
C VAL A 43 5.23 -0.52 -0.77
N ARG A 44 5.44 -1.76 -0.32
CA ARG A 44 6.37 -2.68 -0.98
C ARG A 44 5.96 -2.94 -2.43
N GLN A 45 4.70 -3.33 -2.64
CA GLN A 45 4.22 -3.70 -3.97
C GLN A 45 4.18 -2.51 -4.93
N ALA A 46 3.87 -1.31 -4.46
CA ALA A 46 3.95 -0.10 -5.28
C ALA A 46 5.39 0.19 -5.76
N LEU A 47 6.40 -0.05 -4.90
CA LEU A 47 7.80 0.21 -5.21
C LEU A 47 8.46 -0.90 -6.04
N THR A 48 8.10 -2.16 -5.81
CA THR A 48 8.79 -3.31 -6.43
C THR A 48 7.96 -4.01 -7.51
N GLY A 49 6.66 -3.76 -7.57
CA GLY A 49 5.72 -4.49 -8.44
C GLY A 49 5.46 -5.94 -7.99
N GLU A 50 5.97 -6.34 -6.82
CA GLU A 50 5.87 -7.72 -6.30
C GLU A 50 5.08 -7.77 -4.99
N SER A 51 4.23 -8.78 -4.84
CA SER A 51 3.55 -9.08 -3.58
C SER A 51 4.25 -10.25 -2.87
N VAL A 52 4.29 -10.20 -1.54
CA VAL A 52 4.71 -11.34 -0.69
C VAL A 52 3.53 -12.21 -0.25
N ARG A 53 2.30 -11.79 -0.55
CA ARG A 53 1.07 -12.49 -0.18
C ARG A 53 0.56 -13.37 -1.32
N VAL A 54 0.80 -12.96 -2.56
CA VAL A 54 0.42 -13.71 -3.77
C VAL A 54 1.56 -13.69 -4.78
N HIS A 55 1.77 -14.82 -5.45
CA HIS A 55 2.90 -14.97 -6.38
C HIS A 55 2.52 -14.71 -7.85
N LEU A 56 1.26 -14.94 -8.22
CA LEU A 56 0.81 -14.80 -9.60
C LEU A 56 0.01 -13.51 -9.77
N LYS A 57 0.22 -12.81 -10.89
CA LYS A 57 -0.51 -11.57 -11.21
C LYS A 57 -2.03 -11.75 -11.24
N LYS A 58 -2.52 -12.90 -11.70
CA LYS A 58 -3.97 -13.23 -11.71
C LYS A 58 -4.58 -13.28 -10.30
N ASP A 59 -3.76 -13.43 -9.26
CA ASP A 59 -4.20 -13.48 -7.87
C ASP A 59 -4.18 -12.10 -7.20
N TYR A 60 -3.79 -11.02 -7.90
CA TYR A 60 -3.75 -9.67 -7.34
C TYR A 60 -5.13 -9.17 -6.92
N GLN A 61 -6.20 -9.66 -7.54
CA GLN A 61 -7.58 -9.37 -7.12
C GLN A 61 -7.84 -9.77 -5.65
N LYS A 62 -7.13 -10.78 -5.12
CA LYS A 62 -7.24 -11.19 -3.71
C LYS A 62 -6.66 -10.17 -2.73
N LEU A 63 -5.94 -9.16 -3.24
CA LEU A 63 -5.40 -8.06 -2.47
C LEU A 63 -6.35 -6.85 -2.45
N VAL A 64 -7.43 -6.86 -3.23
CA VAL A 64 -8.46 -5.83 -3.18
C VAL A 64 -9.30 -6.03 -1.93
N THR A 65 -9.65 -4.93 -1.24
CA THR A 65 -10.57 -4.97 -0.09
C THR A 65 -11.89 -5.63 -0.46
N ASP A 66 -12.41 -6.49 0.41
CA ASP A 66 -13.71 -7.15 0.23
C ASP A 66 -14.82 -6.14 -0.13
N GLY A 67 -15.55 -6.42 -1.21
CA GLY A 67 -16.62 -5.57 -1.72
C GLY A 67 -16.18 -4.43 -2.64
N ALA A 68 -14.88 -4.24 -2.85
CA ALA A 68 -14.35 -3.32 -3.86
C ALA A 68 -13.98 -4.06 -5.16
N GLU A 69 -14.14 -3.37 -6.29
CA GLU A 69 -13.78 -3.91 -7.61
C GLU A 69 -12.31 -3.62 -7.97
N VAL A 70 -11.79 -2.47 -7.53
CA VAL A 70 -10.44 -1.98 -7.85
C VAL A 70 -9.76 -1.46 -6.58
N GLY A 71 -8.45 -1.74 -6.47
CA GLY A 71 -7.59 -1.17 -5.44
C GLY A 71 -6.32 -0.56 -6.01
N TYR A 72 -5.65 0.30 -5.24
CA TYR A 72 -4.35 0.84 -5.62
C TYR A 72 -3.49 1.21 -4.41
N ALA A 73 -2.20 1.32 -4.68
CA ALA A 73 -1.23 1.95 -3.79
C ALA A 73 -0.30 2.87 -4.59
N VAL A 74 0.00 4.04 -4.05
CA VAL A 74 0.91 5.05 -4.61
C VAL A 74 1.91 5.44 -3.52
N VAL A 75 3.18 5.51 -3.90
CA VAL A 75 4.27 5.95 -3.03
C VAL A 75 5.00 7.09 -3.73
N ASP A 76 4.98 8.27 -3.11
CA ASP A 76 5.80 9.41 -3.53
C ASP A 76 7.20 9.26 -2.92
N HIS A 77 8.24 9.28 -3.76
CA HIS A 77 9.64 9.21 -3.30
C HIS A 77 10.57 9.94 -4.26
N ASP A 78 11.60 10.61 -3.73
CA ASP A 78 12.64 11.30 -4.52
C ASP A 78 12.13 12.22 -5.68
N GLY A 79 10.90 12.73 -5.59
CA GLY A 79 10.25 13.55 -6.63
C GLY A 79 9.49 12.76 -7.70
N GLU A 80 9.47 11.44 -7.60
CA GLU A 80 8.79 10.48 -8.47
C GLU A 80 7.59 9.80 -7.77
N ARG A 81 6.81 9.07 -8.56
CA ARG A 81 5.67 8.27 -8.11
C ARG A 81 5.78 6.85 -8.60
N SER A 82 5.80 5.90 -7.67
CA SER A 82 5.63 4.49 -7.96
C SER A 82 4.24 4.03 -7.54
N ALA A 83 3.58 3.23 -8.37
CA ALA A 83 2.20 2.85 -8.14
C ALA A 83 1.92 1.43 -8.61
N ILE A 84 0.94 0.80 -7.97
CA ILE A 84 0.34 -0.46 -8.41
C ILE A 84 -1.19 -0.33 -8.37
N THR A 85 -1.84 -0.84 -9.39
CA THR A 85 -3.30 -1.04 -9.43
C THR A 85 -3.57 -2.54 -9.32
N LEU A 86 -4.54 -2.90 -8.49
CA LEU A 86 -4.98 -4.26 -8.22
C LEU A 86 -6.33 -4.51 -8.90
#